data_AF-A0A1V6GKD8-F1
#
_entry.id   AF-A0A1V6GKD8-F1
#
_cell.length_a   1.000
_cell.length_b   1.000
_cell.length_c   1.000
_cell.angle_alpha   90.00
_cell.angle_beta   90.00
_cell.angle_gamma   90.00
#
_symmetry.space_group_name_H-M   'P 1'
#
loop_
_entity.id
_entity.type
_entity.pdbx_description
1 polymer ?
#
loop_
_entity_poly.entity_id
_entity_poly.type
_entity_poly.pdbx_seq_one_letter_code
_entity_poly.pdbx_strand_id
1 'polypeptide(L)'
;MDILIGWQPYETTFKGQTVTMELLPLTVPLFRLILPHMKNIEDKDEAAQNAMEMISKSLGVFQGHVRNVQGFTVNGQPVTPEMLIGEAKLIHLAQDIVNEVFLRSMVTEEEGKNSGSPSETLSLDDHPLSVSEE
;
A
#
# COMPACT_ATOMS: atom_id res chain seq x y z
N MET A 1 14.20 -6.19 16.48
CA MET A 1 13.84 -4.76 16.56
C MET A 1 12.53 -4.67 15.82
N ASP A 2 11.42 -4.58 16.55
CA ASP A 2 10.10 -4.48 15.91
C ASP A 2 10.05 -3.17 15.13
N ILE A 3 10.08 -3.27 13.80
CA ILE A 3 9.85 -2.11 12.93
C ILE A 3 8.38 -1.75 13.15
N LEU A 4 8.14 -0.76 14.01
CA LEU A 4 6.81 -0.17 14.15
C LEU A 4 6.48 0.53 12.85
N ILE A 5 5.84 -0.20 11.94
CA ILE A 5 5.28 0.29 10.69
C ILE A 5 4.03 1.10 11.07
N GLY A 6 4.26 2.35 11.48
CA GLY A 6 3.23 3.30 11.87
C GLY A 6 2.84 4.22 10.72
N TRP A 7 2.01 5.21 11.06
CA TRP A 7 1.69 6.31 10.15
C TRP A 7 2.94 7.17 9.89
N GLN A 8 3.22 7.41 8.63
CA GLN A 8 4.39 8.14 8.19
C GLN A 8 3.97 9.38 7.38
N PRO A 9 4.57 10.55 7.61
CA PRO A 9 4.23 11.75 6.86
C PRO A 9 4.58 11.60 5.37
N TYR A 10 3.78 12.23 4.52
CA TYR A 10 4.01 12.36 3.10
C TYR A 10 3.59 13.75 2.64
N GLU A 11 4.42 14.35 1.78
CA GLU A 11 4.19 15.64 1.18
C GLU A 11 4.34 15.51 -0.34
N THR A 12 3.39 16.07 -1.07
CA THR A 12 3.42 16.13 -2.54
C THR A 12 2.89 17.47 -3.02
N THR A 13 3.09 17.77 -4.31
CA THR A 13 2.54 18.96 -4.95
C THR A 13 1.46 18.54 -5.94
N PHE A 14 0.24 19.04 -5.74
CA PHE A 14 -0.89 18.78 -6.64
C PHE A 14 -1.49 20.10 -7.12
N LYS A 15 -1.54 20.28 -8.45
CA LYS A 15 -2.05 21.51 -9.09
C LYS A 15 -1.40 22.80 -8.52
N GLY A 16 -0.10 22.74 -8.20
CA GLY A 16 0.66 23.86 -7.66
C GLY A 16 0.41 24.16 -6.17
N GLN A 17 -0.35 23.31 -5.46
CA GLN A 17 -0.55 23.40 -4.02
C GLN A 17 0.20 22.27 -3.32
N THR A 18 0.84 22.58 -2.20
CA THR A 18 1.44 21.56 -1.33
C THR A 18 0.32 20.82 -0.60
N VAL A 19 0.32 19.49 -0.74
CA VAL A 19 -0.61 18.60 -0.06
C VAL A 19 0.18 17.73 0.90
N THR A 20 -0.22 17.72 2.17
CA THR A 20 0.39 16.88 3.20
C THR A 20 -0.60 15.85 3.70
N MET A 21 -0.12 14.67 4.07
CA MET A 21 -0.92 13.57 4.60
C MET A 21 -0.05 12.61 5.40
N GLU A 22 -0.70 11.64 6.05
CA GLU A 22 -0.02 10.49 6.63
C GLU A 22 -0.43 9.21 5.91
N LEU A 23 0.57 8.38 5.63
CA LEU A 23 0.45 7.12 4.93
C LEU A 23 0.84 5.96 5.84
N LEU A 24 0.08 4.88 5.77
CA LEU A 24 0.41 3.61 6.43
C LEU A 24 0.84 2.60 5.37
N PRO A 25 2.01 1.96 5.48
CA PRO A 25 2.40 0.89 4.58
C PRO A 25 1.42 -0.30 4.62
N LEU A 26 1.37 -1.06 3.54
CA LEU A 26 0.50 -2.23 3.42
C LEU A 26 1.06 -3.40 4.22
N THR A 27 0.13 -4.24 4.71
CA THR A 27 0.50 -5.56 5.21
C THR A 27 0.94 -6.46 4.05
N VAL A 28 1.78 -7.46 4.34
CA VAL A 28 2.28 -8.41 3.31
C VAL A 28 1.15 -9.04 2.47
N PRO A 29 0.00 -9.47 3.03
CA PRO A 29 -1.11 -10.00 2.23
C PRO A 29 -1.69 -8.97 1.25
N LEU A 30 -1.88 -7.73 1.69
CA LEU A 30 -2.40 -6.65 0.84
C LEU A 30 -1.38 -6.24 -0.23
N PHE A 31 -0.10 -6.16 0.14
CA PHE A 31 0.99 -5.88 -0.78
C PHE A 31 1.05 -6.91 -1.91
N ARG A 32 1.01 -8.21 -1.59
CA ARG A 32 1.00 -9.29 -2.59
C ARG A 32 -0.23 -9.27 -3.49
N LEU A 33 -1.37 -8.83 -2.98
CA LEU A 33 -2.60 -8.69 -3.76
C LEU A 33 -2.44 -7.60 -4.84
N ILE A 34 -1.80 -6.47 -4.52
CA ILE A 34 -1.68 -5.34 -5.45
C ILE A 34 -0.41 -5.39 -6.32
N LEU A 35 0.63 -6.11 -5.91
CA LEU A 35 1.93 -6.21 -6.60
C LEU A 35 1.83 -6.50 -8.12
N PRO A 36 0.96 -7.42 -8.60
CA PRO A 36 0.82 -7.66 -10.04
C PRO A 36 0.29 -6.45 -10.82
N HIS A 37 -0.49 -5.59 -10.17
CA HIS A 37 -1.10 -4.40 -10.78
C HIS A 37 -0.15 -3.20 -10.84
N MET A 38 0.95 -3.23 -10.08
CA MET A 38 1.95 -2.16 -10.05
C MET A 38 3.08 -2.36 -11.07
N LYS A 39 3.21 -3.55 -11.66
CA LYS A 39 4.42 -3.96 -12.40
C LYS A 39 4.54 -3.47 -13.85
N ASN A 40 3.52 -2.85 -14.43
CA ASN A 40 3.50 -2.53 -15.86
C ASN A 40 3.08 -1.07 -16.13
N ILE A 41 4.00 -0.13 -15.93
CA ILE A 41 3.87 1.24 -16.48
C ILE A 41 5.10 1.53 -17.35
N GLU A 42 5.37 0.68 -18.33
CA GLU A 42 6.31 1.01 -19.42
C GLU A 42 5.58 1.63 -20.63
N ASP A 43 4.28 1.38 -20.78
CA ASP A 43 3.48 1.84 -21.92
C ASP A 43 2.41 2.87 -21.50
N LYS A 44 2.51 4.10 -22.02
CA LYS A 44 1.77 5.27 -21.52
C LYS A 44 0.27 5.24 -21.83
N ASP A 45 -0.15 4.49 -22.85
CA ASP A 45 -1.56 4.38 -23.24
C ASP A 45 -2.28 3.23 -22.50
N GLU A 46 -1.59 2.14 -22.17
CA GLU A 46 -2.09 1.11 -21.24
C GLU A 46 -2.08 1.60 -19.78
N ALA A 47 -1.17 2.52 -19.43
CA ALA A 47 -1.06 3.09 -18.10
C ALA A 47 -2.35 3.73 -17.61
N ALA A 48 -3.17 4.34 -18.47
CA ALA A 48 -4.40 5.01 -18.04
C ALA A 48 -5.53 4.01 -17.69
N GLN A 49 -5.69 2.94 -18.49
CA GLN A 49 -6.67 1.88 -18.21
C GLN A 49 -6.21 0.98 -17.05
N ASN A 50 -4.94 0.58 -17.03
CA ASN A 50 -4.37 -0.16 -15.89
C ASN A 50 -4.39 0.71 -14.63
N ALA A 51 -4.12 2.01 -14.71
CA ALA A 51 -4.21 2.86 -13.53
C ALA A 51 -5.65 3.03 -13.07
N MET A 52 -6.65 3.17 -13.94
CA MET A 52 -8.05 3.20 -13.50
C MET A 52 -8.52 1.88 -12.89
N GLU A 53 -8.09 0.73 -13.42
CA GLU A 53 -8.39 -0.57 -12.84
C GLU A 53 -7.65 -0.82 -11.53
N MET A 54 -6.37 -0.43 -11.47
CA MET A 54 -5.54 -0.43 -10.26
C MET A 54 -6.14 0.48 -9.20
N ILE A 55 -6.54 1.70 -9.55
CA ILE A 55 -7.22 2.65 -8.68
C ILE A 55 -8.55 2.03 -8.23
N SER A 56 -9.41 1.57 -9.13
CA SER A 56 -10.68 0.93 -8.78
C SER A 56 -10.53 -0.25 -7.80
N LYS A 57 -9.60 -1.17 -8.07
CA LYS A 57 -9.36 -2.38 -7.26
C LYS A 57 -8.60 -2.10 -5.97
N SER A 58 -7.69 -1.14 -5.99
CA SER A 58 -6.78 -0.87 -4.88
C SER A 58 -7.27 0.28 -4.01
N LEU A 59 -8.11 1.19 -4.49
CA LEU A 59 -8.64 2.29 -3.68
C LEU A 59 -9.39 1.78 -2.46
N GLY A 60 -10.17 0.70 -2.59
CA GLY A 60 -10.81 0.06 -1.44
C GLY A 60 -9.81 -0.55 -0.45
N VAL A 61 -8.63 -0.96 -0.93
CA VAL A 61 -7.51 -1.43 -0.10
C VAL A 61 -6.77 -0.25 0.55
N PHE A 62 -6.65 0.89 -0.14
CA PHE A 62 -5.98 2.08 0.34
C PHE A 62 -6.87 2.94 1.24
N GLN A 63 -8.17 2.69 1.27
CA GLN A 63 -9.09 3.24 2.26
C GLN A 63 -8.67 2.71 3.65
N GLY A 64 -8.12 3.61 4.47
CA GLY A 64 -7.52 3.25 5.78
C GLY A 64 -5.99 3.25 5.79
N HIS A 65 -5.34 3.50 4.65
CA HIS A 65 -3.89 3.70 4.54
C HIS A 65 -3.49 5.17 4.31
N VAL A 66 -4.47 6.07 4.28
CA VAL A 66 -4.29 7.51 4.12
C VAL A 66 -5.12 8.23 5.17
N ARG A 67 -4.54 9.22 5.85
CA ARG A 67 -5.27 10.10 6.76
C ARG A 67 -4.68 11.51 6.79
N ASN A 68 -5.38 12.42 7.46
CA ASN A 68 -4.93 13.79 7.73
C ASN A 68 -4.49 14.55 6.47
N VAL A 69 -5.28 14.46 5.39
CA VAL A 69 -5.04 15.20 4.15
C VAL A 69 -5.25 16.70 4.38
N GLN A 70 -4.22 17.50 4.11
CA GLN A 70 -4.21 18.95 4.30
C GLN A 70 -3.61 19.67 3.09
N GLY A 71 -3.87 20.96 2.97
CA GLY A 71 -3.26 21.81 1.94
C GLY A 71 -3.99 21.82 0.59
N PHE A 72 -5.07 21.05 0.43
CA PHE A 72 -5.89 21.07 -0.78
C PHE A 72 -7.40 21.14 -0.46
N THR A 73 -8.14 21.90 -1.25
CA THR A 73 -9.60 21.98 -1.16
C THR A 73 -10.26 21.71 -2.50
N VAL A 74 -11.43 21.12 -2.44
CA VAL A 74 -12.31 20.86 -3.58
C VAL A 74 -13.63 21.54 -3.30
N ASN A 75 -14.10 22.41 -4.20
CA ASN A 75 -15.35 23.14 -4.03
C ASN A 75 -15.44 23.90 -2.68
N GLY A 76 -14.31 24.39 -2.19
CA GLY A 76 -14.21 25.09 -0.90
C GLY A 76 -14.20 24.18 0.35
N GLN A 77 -14.23 22.85 0.17
CA GLN A 77 -14.14 21.90 1.27
C GLN A 77 -12.75 21.23 1.31
N PRO A 78 -12.16 20.99 2.49
CA PRO A 78 -10.94 20.19 2.61
C PRO A 78 -11.12 18.81 1.98
N VAL A 79 -10.11 18.33 1.27
CA VAL A 79 -10.13 16.97 0.74
C VAL A 79 -10.09 15.97 1.89
N THR A 80 -10.98 14.99 1.84
CA THR A 80 -10.94 13.83 2.73
C THR A 80 -10.32 12.62 2.02
N PRO A 81 -9.84 11.60 2.75
CA PRO A 81 -9.37 10.36 2.16
C PRO A 81 -10.38 9.72 1.20
N GLU A 82 -11.68 9.75 1.53
CA GLU A 82 -12.75 9.20 0.70
C GLU A 82 -12.93 9.99 -0.61
N MET A 83 -12.67 11.30 -0.60
CA MET A 83 -12.74 12.11 -1.82
C MET A 83 -11.66 11.73 -2.82
N LEU A 84 -10.46 11.33 -2.37
CA LEU A 84 -9.39 10.85 -3.26
C LEU A 84 -9.83 9.66 -4.10
N ILE A 85 -10.76 8.87 -3.57
CA ILE A 85 -11.29 7.63 -4.15
C ILE A 85 -12.46 7.92 -5.10
N GLY A 86 -13.34 8.85 -4.72
CA GLY A 86 -14.61 9.07 -5.42
C GLY A 86 -14.58 10.16 -6.49
N GLU A 87 -13.53 10.98 -6.56
CA GLU A 87 -13.53 12.20 -7.37
C GLU A 87 -12.51 12.13 -8.52
N ALA A 88 -13.01 12.05 -9.76
CA ALA A 88 -12.18 11.97 -10.96
C ALA A 88 -11.14 13.10 -11.07
N LYS A 89 -11.47 14.31 -10.58
CA LYS A 89 -10.56 15.47 -10.55
C LYS A 89 -9.34 15.31 -9.62
N LEU A 90 -9.35 14.29 -8.76
CA LEU A 90 -8.28 13.91 -7.83
C LEU A 90 -7.53 12.64 -8.25
N ILE A 91 -7.85 12.05 -9.40
CA ILE A 91 -7.31 10.74 -9.82
C ILE A 91 -5.78 10.70 -9.85
N HIS A 92 -5.11 11.78 -10.29
CA HIS A 92 -3.65 11.86 -10.31
C HIS A 92 -3.06 11.95 -8.90
N LEU A 93 -3.70 12.68 -7.99
CA LEU A 93 -3.28 12.70 -6.58
C LEU A 93 -3.46 11.31 -5.95
N ALA A 94 -4.57 10.61 -6.27
CA ALA A 94 -4.77 9.25 -5.83
C ALA A 94 -3.71 8.28 -6.37
N GLN A 95 -3.29 8.43 -7.64
CA GLN A 95 -2.19 7.65 -8.23
C GLN A 95 -0.88 7.85 -7.48
N ASP A 96 -0.50 9.09 -7.19
CA ASP A 96 0.73 9.41 -6.45
C ASP A 96 0.72 8.75 -5.07
N ILE A 97 -0.42 8.82 -4.38
CA ILE A 97 -0.60 8.22 -3.05
C ILE A 97 -0.50 6.69 -3.11
N VAL A 98 -1.15 6.06 -4.09
CA VAL A 98 -1.08 4.61 -4.31
C VAL A 98 0.37 4.16 -4.52
N ASN A 99 1.10 4.88 -5.39
CA ASN A 99 2.51 4.60 -5.67
C ASN A 99 3.36 4.73 -4.41
N GLU A 100 3.19 5.82 -3.65
CA GLU A 100 3.98 6.06 -2.44
C GLU A 100 3.72 5.00 -1.36
N VAL A 101 2.45 4.64 -1.11
CA VAL A 101 2.12 3.58 -0.15
C VAL A 101 2.76 2.26 -0.60
N PHE A 102 2.72 1.93 -1.89
CA PHE A 102 3.36 0.74 -2.43
C PHE A 102 4.88 0.74 -2.25
N LEU A 103 5.55 1.86 -2.55
CA LEU A 103 7.01 2.01 -2.38
C LEU A 103 7.44 1.83 -0.92
N ARG A 104 6.72 2.44 0.02
CA ARG A 104 6.99 2.27 1.47
C ARG A 104 6.78 0.83 1.93
N SER A 105 5.84 0.13 1.29
CA SER A 105 5.59 -1.30 1.55
C SER A 105 6.71 -2.19 1.01
N MET A 106 7.31 -1.86 -0.14
CA MET A 106 8.47 -2.56 -0.69
C MET A 106 9.68 -2.49 0.23
N VAL A 107 10.03 -1.29 0.72
CA VAL A 107 11.15 -1.09 1.65
C VAL A 107 10.98 -1.99 2.88
N THR A 108 9.76 -2.04 3.42
CA THR A 108 9.43 -2.88 4.57
C THR A 108 9.61 -4.38 4.27
N GLU A 109 9.25 -4.85 3.08
CA GLU A 109 9.46 -6.25 2.68
C GLU A 109 10.94 -6.59 2.51
N GLU A 110 11.73 -5.68 1.93
CA GLU A 110 13.18 -5.85 1.78
C GLU A 110 13.91 -5.80 3.12
N GLU A 111 13.50 -4.90 4.02
CA GLU A 111 13.96 -4.89 5.40
C GLU A 111 13.58 -6.19 6.11
N GLY A 112 12.35 -6.70 5.94
CA GLY A 112 11.92 -7.99 6.49
C GLY A 112 12.74 -9.19 5.97
N LYS A 113 13.26 -9.12 4.73
CA LYS A 113 14.16 -10.13 4.16
C LYS A 113 15.60 -10.01 4.68
N ASN A 114 16.06 -8.80 4.99
CA ASN A 114 17.42 -8.53 5.48
C ASN A 114 17.55 -8.55 7.00
N SER A 115 16.46 -8.30 7.73
CA SER A 115 16.35 -8.48 9.17
C SER A 115 16.10 -9.95 9.44
N GLY A 116 17.18 -10.74 9.42
CA GLY A 116 17.16 -12.18 9.63
C GLY A 116 16.27 -12.58 10.81
N SER A 117 15.04 -12.99 10.50
CA SER A 117 14.37 -13.99 11.30
C SER A 117 14.98 -15.32 10.85
N PRO A 118 15.45 -16.18 11.75
CA PRO A 118 15.73 -17.55 11.34
C PRO A 118 14.45 -18.05 10.71
N SER A 119 14.55 -18.66 9.52
CA SER A 119 13.50 -19.54 9.05
C SER A 119 13.16 -20.45 10.23
N GLU A 120 12.01 -20.21 10.87
CA GLU A 120 11.21 -21.31 11.37
C GLU A 120 10.85 -22.10 10.11
N THR A 121 11.82 -22.92 9.72
CA THR A 121 11.59 -24.22 9.15
C THR A 121 10.35 -24.72 9.88
N LEU A 122 9.25 -24.83 9.15
CA LEU A 122 8.18 -25.75 9.49
C LEU A 122 8.88 -27.11 9.67
N SER A 123 9.40 -27.36 10.86
CA SER A 123 9.57 -28.72 11.35
C SER A 123 8.15 -29.25 11.32
N LEU A 124 7.84 -30.03 10.28
CA LEU A 124 6.89 -31.10 10.48
C LEU A 124 7.38 -31.83 11.72
N ASP A 125 6.62 -31.73 12.80
CA ASP A 125 6.70 -32.65 13.91
C ASP A 125 6.56 -34.06 13.33
N ASP A 126 7.69 -34.67 12.99
CA ASP A 126 7.84 -36.11 12.83
C ASP A 126 7.81 -36.68 14.25
N HIS A 127 6.62 -36.63 14.87
CA HIS A 127 6.33 -37.46 16.01
C HIS A 127 6.11 -38.87 15.46
N PRO A 128 6.99 -39.85 15.75
CA PRO A 128 6.64 -41.23 15.50
C PRO A 128 5.46 -41.56 16.42
N LEU A 129 4.28 -41.78 15.84
CA LEU A 129 3.19 -42.45 16.54
C LEU A 129 3.68 -43.85 16.88
N SER A 130 4.20 -44.00 18.11
CA SER A 130 4.44 -45.31 18.71
C SER A 130 3.10 -46.01 18.82
N VAL A 131 2.84 -46.94 17.91
CA VAL A 131 1.79 -47.92 18.06
C VAL A 131 2.24 -48.86 19.17
N SER A 132 1.72 -48.65 20.38
CA SER A 132 1.67 -49.71 21.39
C SER A 132 0.43 -50.53 21.08
N GLU A 133 0.62 -51.68 20.45
CA GLU A 133 -0.37 -52.77 20.50
C GLU A 133 0.03 -53.71 21.65
N GLU A 134 -1.00 -54.06 22.40
CA GLU A 134 -1.04 -54.85 23.64
C GLU A 134 -0.58 -56.31 23.46
#